data_AF-A0A7C0W1V4-F1
#
_entry.id   AF-A0A7C0W1V4-F1
#
_cell.length_a   1.000
_cell.length_b   1.000
_cell.length_c   1.000
_cell.angle_alpha   90.00
_cell.angle_beta   90.00
_cell.angle_gamma   90.00
#
_symmetry.space_group_name_H-M   'P 1'
#
loop_
_entity.id
_entity.type
_entity.pdbx_description
1 polymer ?
#
loop_
_entity_poly.entity_id
_entity_poly.type
_entity_poly.pdbx_seq_one_letter_code
_entity_poly.pdbx_strand_id
1 'polypeptide(L)'
;MNYGKRSEFRTAAANRGTGWRQQDFDLISAVQLLYLIEYGSWYSQSEIGAGLTDWSSSTWLTWNNYNPIERTGLSNGTATWSVSNGSGNKGSYVSYRWIENPWGHIWKFVDGINIEEHVPYVCNDDTYFADDTLTNYTSLGVTLSSSEGYQKTLAQTARGFLPTSVGGSSSTYITDYYWPNAGWRVLWLGGRTKDDGCAGAFCVLMGSTASALNQYVGGRSSF
;
A
#
# COMPACT_ATOMS: atom_id res chain seq x y z
N MET A 1 -14.70 11.85 11.57
CA MET A 1 -13.32 11.48 11.21
C MET A 1 -13.18 11.88 9.75
N ASN A 2 -12.46 12.97 9.46
CA ASN A 2 -12.32 13.42 8.08
C ASN A 2 -11.22 12.57 7.45
N TYR A 3 -11.62 11.67 6.55
CA TYR A 3 -10.72 11.03 5.60
C TYR A 3 -10.13 12.10 4.67
N GLY A 4 -8.97 11.84 4.07
CA GLY A 4 -8.19 12.87 3.39
C GLY A 4 -7.64 12.46 2.02
N LYS A 5 -7.20 13.46 1.26
CA LYS A 5 -6.48 13.32 -0.01
C LYS A 5 -4.97 13.17 0.23
N ARG A 6 -4.22 12.70 -0.78
CA ARG A 6 -2.76 12.53 -0.67
C ARG A 6 -2.03 13.80 -0.20
N SER A 7 -2.42 14.97 -0.71
CA SER A 7 -1.86 16.27 -0.35
C SER A 7 -2.13 16.69 1.11
N GLU A 8 -3.28 16.30 1.66
CA GLU A 8 -3.62 16.55 3.07
C GLU A 8 -2.78 15.66 3.99
N PHE A 9 -2.51 14.42 3.58
CA PHE A 9 -1.58 13.54 4.30
C PHE A 9 -0.12 14.01 4.23
N ARG A 10 0.34 14.59 3.10
CA ARG A 10 1.64 15.29 3.05
C ARG A 10 1.70 16.41 4.08
N THR A 11 0.68 17.26 4.11
CA THR A 11 0.59 18.39 5.03
C THR A 11 0.62 17.90 6.48
N ALA A 12 -0.14 16.85 6.80
CA ALA A 12 -0.15 16.25 8.12
C ALA A 12 1.22 15.68 8.53
N ALA A 13 1.96 15.06 7.61
CA ALA A 13 3.31 14.57 7.87
C ALA A 13 4.30 15.72 8.09
N ALA A 14 4.30 16.74 7.23
CA ALA A 14 5.17 17.92 7.35
C ALA A 14 4.94 18.69 8.66
N ASN A 15 3.70 18.75 9.14
CA ASN A 15 3.35 19.37 10.41
C ASN A 15 3.96 18.67 11.64
N ARG A 16 4.51 17.46 11.49
CA ARG A 16 5.27 16.79 12.57
C ARG A 16 6.67 17.40 12.78
N GLY A 17 7.18 18.13 11.79
CA GLY A 17 8.46 18.83 11.85
C GLY A 17 9.37 18.54 10.65
N THR A 18 10.52 19.21 10.60
CA THR A 18 11.52 19.06 9.54
C THR A 18 11.97 17.59 9.40
N GLY A 19 12.03 17.11 8.17
CA GLY A 19 12.43 15.74 7.79
C GLY A 19 11.30 14.72 7.81
N TRP A 20 10.14 15.04 8.39
CA TRP A 20 8.96 14.18 8.28
C TRP A 20 8.27 14.34 6.92
N ARG A 21 7.96 13.22 6.30
CA ARG A 21 7.24 13.15 5.02
C ARG A 21 6.20 12.03 5.02
N GLN A 22 5.33 12.02 4.03
CA GLN A 22 4.48 10.86 3.78
C GLN A 22 5.34 9.70 3.26
N GLN A 23 4.98 8.46 3.63
CA GLN A 23 5.65 7.26 3.15
C GLN A 23 5.72 7.28 1.62
N ASP A 24 6.93 7.09 1.10
CA ASP A 24 7.26 7.26 -0.31
C ASP A 24 7.62 5.92 -0.98
N PHE A 25 7.65 5.96 -2.31
CA PHE A 25 7.85 4.79 -3.17
C PHE A 25 9.20 4.10 -2.98
N ASP A 26 10.29 4.85 -2.86
CA ASP A 26 11.63 4.27 -2.70
C ASP A 26 11.78 3.63 -1.30
N LEU A 27 11.22 4.26 -0.26
CA LEU A 27 11.18 3.71 1.09
C LEU A 27 10.38 2.42 1.17
N ILE A 28 9.17 2.36 0.62
CA ILE A 28 8.39 1.11 0.64
C ILE A 28 9.07 0.02 -0.19
N SER A 29 9.69 0.38 -1.31
CA SER A 29 10.43 -0.56 -2.14
C SER A 29 11.58 -1.20 -1.35
N ALA A 30 12.28 -0.43 -0.51
CA ALA A 30 13.31 -0.97 0.37
C ALA A 30 12.75 -1.94 1.42
N VAL A 31 11.59 -1.64 2.02
CA VAL A 31 10.91 -2.53 2.97
C VAL A 31 10.45 -3.83 2.30
N GLN A 32 9.88 -3.73 1.10
CA GLN A 32 9.48 -4.88 0.27
C GLN A 32 10.67 -5.76 -0.10
N LEU A 33 11.80 -5.14 -0.48
CA LEU A 33 13.04 -5.87 -0.77
C LEU A 33 13.57 -6.59 0.48
N LEU A 34 13.53 -5.94 1.65
CA LEU A 34 13.94 -6.57 2.91
C LEU A 34 13.07 -7.80 3.22
N TYR A 35 11.75 -7.69 3.00
CA TYR A 35 10.84 -8.81 3.16
C TYR A 35 11.19 -9.98 2.23
N LEU A 36 11.49 -9.71 0.95
CA LEU A 36 11.89 -10.75 -0.01
C LEU A 36 13.23 -11.40 0.34
N ILE A 37 14.19 -10.64 0.86
CA ILE A 37 15.47 -11.18 1.31
C ILE A 37 15.27 -12.12 2.51
N GLU A 38 14.35 -11.78 3.42
CA GLU A 38 14.12 -12.52 4.65
C GLU A 38 13.29 -13.79 4.44
N TYR A 39 12.23 -13.72 3.63
CA TYR A 39 11.29 -14.82 3.45
C TYR A 39 11.43 -15.56 2.12
N GLY A 40 12.05 -14.96 1.10
CA GLY A 40 12.18 -15.57 -0.22
C GLY A 40 10.84 -15.91 -0.90
N SER A 41 9.76 -15.26 -0.48
CA SER A 41 8.38 -15.61 -0.85
C SER A 41 7.59 -14.34 -1.12
N TRP A 42 6.79 -14.32 -2.20
CA TRP A 42 5.87 -13.21 -2.45
C TRP A 42 4.62 -13.26 -1.54
N TYR A 43 4.36 -14.41 -0.92
CA TYR A 43 3.11 -14.68 -0.19
C TYR A 43 3.12 -14.14 1.25
N SER A 44 3.16 -12.82 1.40
CA SER A 44 3.26 -12.13 2.69
C SER A 44 2.25 -12.57 3.76
N GLN A 45 1.00 -12.82 3.38
CA GLN A 45 -0.02 -13.31 4.30
C GLN A 45 0.22 -14.74 4.77
N SER A 46 0.90 -15.58 3.98
CA SER A 46 1.30 -16.94 4.39
C SER A 46 2.53 -16.90 5.30
N GLU A 47 3.48 -16.02 5.03
CA GLU A 47 4.74 -15.95 5.78
C GLU A 47 4.59 -15.28 7.15
N ILE A 48 3.75 -14.25 7.25
CA ILE A 48 3.61 -13.44 8.48
C ILE A 48 2.19 -13.50 9.03
N GLY A 49 1.17 -13.42 8.16
CA GLY A 49 -0.23 -13.51 8.53
C GLY A 49 -1.12 -12.44 7.90
N ALA A 50 -2.42 -12.70 7.94
CA ALA A 50 -3.47 -11.84 7.39
C ALA A 50 -3.66 -10.53 8.17
N GLY A 51 -3.44 -10.55 9.49
CA GLY A 51 -3.78 -9.46 10.39
C GLY A 51 -5.27 -9.12 10.32
N LEU A 52 -5.59 -8.09 9.53
CA LEU A 52 -6.94 -7.55 9.37
C LEU A 52 -7.56 -7.84 8.00
N THR A 53 -6.87 -8.45 7.04
CA THR A 53 -7.35 -8.59 5.64
C THR A 53 -8.57 -9.49 5.46
N ASP A 54 -8.88 -10.33 6.46
CA ASP A 54 -9.83 -11.43 6.42
C ASP A 54 -11.23 -11.08 6.95
N TRP A 55 -11.52 -9.81 7.25
CA TRP A 55 -12.88 -9.46 7.67
C TRP A 55 -13.85 -9.42 6.50
N SER A 56 -15.10 -9.79 6.77
CA SER A 56 -16.14 -9.63 5.78
C SER A 56 -16.52 -8.15 5.56
N SER A 57 -16.83 -7.82 4.31
CA SER A 57 -17.31 -6.48 3.92
C SER A 57 -18.57 -6.08 4.68
N SER A 58 -19.48 -7.03 4.95
CA SER A 58 -20.72 -6.78 5.69
C SER A 58 -20.48 -6.45 7.17
N THR A 59 -19.50 -7.12 7.80
CA THR A 59 -19.16 -6.83 9.19
C THR A 59 -18.51 -5.46 9.31
N TRP A 60 -17.55 -5.13 8.44
CA TRP A 60 -16.87 -3.84 8.50
C TRP A 60 -17.83 -2.66 8.26
N LEU A 61 -18.76 -2.81 7.30
CA LEU A 61 -19.84 -1.84 7.08
C LEU A 61 -20.69 -1.64 8.35
N THR A 62 -21.15 -2.73 8.97
CA THR A 62 -22.03 -2.66 10.14
C THR A 62 -21.30 -2.15 11.38
N TRP A 63 -20.02 -2.49 11.53
CA TRP A 63 -19.22 -2.19 12.72
C TRP A 63 -18.86 -0.71 12.83
N ASN A 64 -18.41 -0.08 11.74
CA ASN A 64 -18.09 1.35 11.73
C ASN A 64 -18.17 2.02 10.35
N ASN A 65 -18.99 1.51 9.43
CA ASN A 65 -19.12 2.02 8.07
C ASN A 65 -17.75 2.16 7.38
N TYR A 66 -16.96 1.08 7.28
CA TYR A 66 -15.65 1.05 6.62
C TYR A 66 -14.58 2.03 7.15
N ASN A 67 -14.74 2.57 8.36
CA ASN A 67 -13.72 3.43 8.97
C ASN A 67 -12.54 2.57 9.51
N PRO A 68 -11.38 3.15 9.81
CA PRO A 68 -10.29 2.40 10.45
C PRO A 68 -10.75 1.75 11.76
N ILE A 69 -10.42 0.46 11.95
CA ILE A 69 -10.94 -0.34 13.07
C ILE A 69 -10.29 0.03 14.41
N GLU A 70 -8.97 0.18 14.39
CA GLU A 70 -8.19 0.56 15.56
C GLU A 70 -7.05 1.51 15.24
N ARG A 71 -6.48 2.08 16.30
CA ARG A 71 -5.25 2.86 16.24
C ARG A 71 -4.06 1.91 16.23
N THR A 72 -2.94 2.39 15.71
CA THR A 72 -1.70 1.63 15.75
C THR A 72 -1.13 1.53 17.16
N GLY A 73 -0.23 0.56 17.39
CA GLY A 73 0.49 0.35 18.66
C GLY A 73 0.16 -0.97 19.36
N LEU A 74 -0.53 -1.88 18.67
CA LEU A 74 -0.84 -3.24 19.14
C LEU A 74 0.36 -4.18 19.04
N SER A 75 1.30 -3.93 18.12
CA SER A 75 2.51 -4.74 17.96
C SER A 75 3.61 -4.42 18.98
N ASN A 76 3.33 -3.60 20.01
CA ASN A 76 4.31 -3.19 21.02
C ASN A 76 4.75 -4.39 21.89
N GLY A 77 5.85 -5.04 21.47
CA GLY A 77 6.40 -6.25 22.09
C GLY A 77 6.89 -7.28 21.07
N THR A 78 6.47 -7.15 19.79
CA THR A 78 6.83 -8.10 18.72
C THR A 78 7.16 -7.36 17.43
N ALA A 79 8.39 -7.53 16.94
CA ALA A 79 8.83 -6.91 15.68
C ALA A 79 8.03 -7.39 14.48
N THR A 80 7.95 -8.71 14.30
CA THR A 80 7.22 -9.37 13.22
C THR A 80 6.27 -10.40 13.81
N TRP A 81 4.97 -10.17 13.66
CA TRP A 81 3.92 -11.03 14.20
C TRP A 81 2.57 -10.67 13.59
N SER A 82 1.62 -11.59 13.61
CA SER A 82 0.25 -11.34 13.19
C SER A 82 -0.75 -11.90 14.21
N VAL A 83 -1.81 -11.15 14.43
CA VAL A 83 -3.00 -11.56 15.19
C VAL A 83 -4.22 -11.25 14.33
N SER A 84 -5.05 -12.26 14.08
CA SER A 84 -6.41 -12.07 13.56
C SER A 84 -7.39 -12.58 14.62
N ASN A 85 -8.17 -11.65 15.19
CA ASN A 85 -9.26 -11.97 16.12
C ASN A 85 -10.59 -12.19 15.38
N GLY A 86 -10.58 -12.17 14.04
CA GLY A 86 -11.76 -12.30 13.20
C GLY A 86 -12.67 -11.07 13.17
N SER A 87 -13.68 -11.16 12.31
CA SER A 87 -14.60 -10.06 11.99
C SER A 87 -15.29 -9.46 13.22
N GLY A 88 -15.24 -8.14 13.36
CA GLY A 88 -15.92 -7.39 14.43
C GLY A 88 -15.14 -7.25 15.74
N ASN A 89 -13.94 -7.85 15.85
CA ASN A 89 -13.12 -7.84 17.05
C ASN A 89 -11.88 -6.96 16.91
N LYS A 90 -11.71 -5.98 17.79
CA LYS A 90 -10.44 -5.23 17.91
C LYS A 90 -9.29 -6.14 18.36
N GLY A 91 -8.07 -5.63 18.26
CA GLY A 91 -6.82 -6.28 18.65
C GLY A 91 -6.18 -7.08 17.52
N SER A 92 -6.71 -7.02 16.30
CA SER A 92 -6.09 -7.66 15.14
C SER A 92 -5.02 -6.74 14.58
N TYR A 93 -3.87 -7.29 14.21
CA TYR A 93 -2.80 -6.53 13.60
C TYR A 93 -1.87 -7.46 12.84
N VAL A 94 -1.11 -6.90 11.92
CA VAL A 94 0.08 -7.55 11.38
C VAL A 94 1.25 -6.59 11.51
N SER A 95 2.42 -7.09 11.85
CA SER A 95 3.63 -6.30 12.02
C SER A 95 4.76 -6.95 11.25
N TYR A 96 5.56 -6.14 10.58
CA TYR A 96 6.80 -6.55 9.96
C TYR A 96 7.90 -5.56 10.36
N ARG A 97 8.93 -6.02 11.09
CA ARG A 97 10.05 -5.17 11.55
C ARG A 97 9.56 -3.90 12.28
N TRP A 98 8.55 -4.04 13.14
CA TRP A 98 7.88 -2.96 13.88
C TRP A 98 7.01 -2.02 13.04
N ILE A 99 6.92 -2.24 11.73
CA ILE A 99 5.95 -1.56 10.88
C ILE A 99 4.63 -2.28 11.07
N GLU A 100 3.70 -1.64 11.78
CA GLU A 100 2.36 -2.19 12.00
C GLU A 100 1.42 -1.89 10.84
N ASN A 101 0.60 -2.88 10.50
CA ASN A 101 -0.35 -2.97 9.40
C ASN A 101 0.25 -2.51 8.06
N PRO A 102 1.39 -3.07 7.60
CA PRO A 102 1.94 -2.79 6.27
C PRO A 102 0.92 -3.13 5.16
N TRP A 103 0.19 -4.24 5.31
CA TRP A 103 -0.98 -4.60 4.52
C TRP A 103 -2.24 -4.71 5.39
N GLY A 104 -3.39 -4.83 4.75
CA GLY A 104 -4.70 -4.86 5.41
C GLY A 104 -5.04 -3.58 6.17
N HIS A 105 -6.02 -3.65 7.07
CA HIS A 105 -6.60 -2.50 7.77
C HIS A 105 -7.21 -1.48 6.81
N ILE A 106 -6.41 -0.52 6.35
CA ILE A 106 -6.77 0.45 5.34
C ILE A 106 -5.67 0.54 4.29
N TRP A 107 -6.03 0.99 3.09
CA TRP A 107 -5.06 1.37 2.07
C TRP A 107 -4.17 2.51 2.56
N LYS A 108 -2.94 2.58 2.05
CA LYS A 108 -2.01 3.67 2.36
C LYS A 108 -1.59 4.35 1.06
N PHE A 109 -1.75 5.67 1.00
CA PHE A 109 -1.12 6.46 -0.06
C PHE A 109 0.40 6.29 0.01
N VAL A 110 1.01 6.19 -1.18
CA VAL A 110 2.45 6.21 -1.37
C VAL A 110 2.79 7.43 -2.23
N ASP A 111 3.68 8.26 -1.71
CA ASP A 111 4.18 9.46 -2.39
C ASP A 111 5.43 9.16 -3.24
N GLY A 112 5.94 10.18 -3.93
CA GLY A 112 7.14 10.01 -4.76
C GLY A 112 6.93 9.14 -6.00
N ILE A 113 5.68 8.79 -6.33
CA ILE A 113 5.30 8.12 -7.58
C ILE A 113 4.01 8.70 -8.14
N ASN A 114 4.01 8.96 -9.45
CA ASN A 114 2.84 9.26 -10.27
C ASN A 114 2.78 8.28 -11.44
N ILE A 115 1.58 7.90 -11.86
CA ILE A 115 1.37 7.04 -13.02
C ILE A 115 0.55 7.85 -14.02
N GLU A 116 1.05 8.01 -15.25
CA GLU A 116 0.35 8.67 -16.35
C GLU A 116 0.22 7.65 -17.48
N GLU A 117 -1.00 7.28 -17.87
CA GLU A 117 -1.26 6.29 -18.92
C GLU A 117 -0.45 4.99 -18.75
N HIS A 118 -0.50 4.42 -17.54
CA HIS A 118 0.25 3.22 -17.13
C HIS A 118 1.77 3.36 -17.14
N VAL A 119 2.33 4.56 -17.33
CA VAL A 119 3.77 4.82 -17.23
C VAL A 119 4.08 5.42 -15.85
N PRO A 120 4.91 4.76 -15.03
CA PRO A 120 5.29 5.27 -13.72
C PRO A 120 6.46 6.25 -13.83
N TYR A 121 6.32 7.36 -13.10
CA TYR A 121 7.31 8.40 -12.91
C TYR A 121 7.58 8.54 -11.42
N VAL A 122 8.85 8.60 -11.02
CA VAL A 122 9.26 8.56 -9.62
C VAL A 122 10.15 9.72 -9.22
N CYS A 123 10.04 10.14 -7.98
CA CYS A 123 10.87 11.15 -7.33
C CYS A 123 11.23 10.65 -5.93
N ASN A 124 12.47 10.89 -5.50
CA ASN A 124 12.96 10.55 -4.16
C ASN A 124 13.46 11.80 -3.40
N ASP A 125 13.08 12.98 -3.88
CA ASP A 125 13.30 14.24 -3.19
C ASP A 125 11.93 14.76 -2.76
N ASP A 126 11.68 14.71 -1.45
CA ASP A 126 10.38 15.00 -0.86
C ASP A 126 9.98 16.47 -1.00
N THR A 127 10.94 17.36 -1.28
CA THR A 127 10.67 18.77 -1.60
C THR A 127 9.95 18.95 -2.94
N TYR A 128 10.00 17.95 -3.82
CA TYR A 128 9.33 17.97 -5.12
C TYR A 128 8.10 17.07 -5.19
N PHE A 129 7.68 16.43 -4.11
CA PHE A 129 6.51 15.55 -4.13
C PHE A 129 5.23 16.31 -4.49
N ALA A 130 4.65 15.94 -5.62
CA ALA A 130 3.48 16.58 -6.19
C ALA A 130 2.59 15.57 -6.93
N ASP A 131 1.31 15.90 -7.00
CA ASP A 131 0.31 15.13 -7.74
C ASP A 131 0.31 15.49 -9.22
N ASP A 132 -0.12 14.55 -10.06
CA ASP A 132 -0.48 14.78 -11.46
C ASP A 132 0.59 15.54 -12.28
N THR A 133 1.87 15.22 -12.04
CA THR A 133 3.00 15.90 -12.69
C THR A 133 4.16 14.97 -13.02
N LEU A 134 4.89 15.35 -14.07
CA LEU A 134 6.18 14.78 -14.46
C LEU A 134 7.36 15.67 -14.06
N THR A 135 7.11 16.92 -13.67
CA THR A 135 8.16 17.88 -13.33
C THR A 135 8.94 17.39 -12.12
N ASN A 136 10.27 17.23 -12.26
CA ASN A 136 11.18 16.66 -11.25
C ASN A 136 10.97 15.16 -10.96
N TYR A 137 10.15 14.48 -11.74
CA TYR A 137 9.97 13.03 -11.68
C TYR A 137 10.68 12.36 -12.87
N THR A 138 11.30 11.22 -12.62
CA THR A 138 12.00 10.42 -13.64
C THR A 138 11.12 9.26 -14.07
N SER A 139 10.90 9.10 -15.37
CA SER A 139 10.23 7.89 -15.89
C SER A 139 11.05 6.65 -15.59
N LEU A 140 10.41 5.56 -15.17
CA LEU A 140 11.08 4.26 -15.04
C LEU A 140 11.29 3.55 -16.39
N GLY A 141 10.81 4.10 -17.50
CA GLY A 141 11.00 3.54 -18.84
C GLY A 141 10.24 2.23 -19.08
N VAL A 142 9.18 1.97 -18.30
CA VAL A 142 8.33 0.78 -18.40
C VAL A 142 6.87 1.17 -18.53
N THR A 143 6.06 0.30 -19.11
CA THR A 143 4.60 0.41 -19.12
C THR A 143 4.02 -0.71 -18.27
N LEU A 144 3.21 -0.35 -17.29
CA LEU A 144 2.53 -1.30 -16.41
C LEU A 144 1.36 -1.98 -17.13
N SER A 145 0.91 -3.11 -16.60
CA SER A 145 -0.25 -3.77 -17.19
C SER A 145 -1.48 -2.84 -17.15
N SER A 146 -2.27 -2.84 -18.22
CA SER A 146 -3.58 -2.17 -18.25
C SER A 146 -4.72 -3.07 -17.77
N SER A 147 -4.44 -4.35 -17.54
CA SER A 147 -5.40 -5.33 -17.02
C SER A 147 -5.30 -5.43 -15.51
N GLU A 148 -6.45 -5.49 -14.83
CA GLU A 148 -6.53 -5.78 -13.41
C GLU A 148 -6.43 -7.29 -13.13
N GLY A 149 -5.92 -7.65 -11.96
CA GLY A 149 -5.79 -9.05 -11.57
C GLY A 149 -4.67 -9.34 -10.57
N TYR A 150 -4.56 -10.60 -10.17
CA TYR A 150 -3.39 -11.09 -9.44
C TYR A 150 -2.14 -10.98 -10.31
N GLN A 151 -1.12 -10.35 -9.74
CA GLN A 151 0.12 -10.02 -10.43
C GLN A 151 0.90 -11.30 -10.80
N LYS A 152 1.36 -11.36 -12.05
CA LYS A 152 2.10 -12.51 -12.58
C LYS A 152 3.58 -12.20 -12.81
N THR A 153 3.88 -11.06 -13.42
CA THR A 153 5.25 -10.59 -13.67
C THR A 153 5.41 -9.14 -13.24
N LEU A 154 6.64 -8.79 -12.89
CA LEU A 154 7.03 -7.44 -12.50
C LEU A 154 7.96 -6.81 -13.54
N ALA A 155 8.05 -5.49 -13.52
CA ALA A 155 9.00 -4.72 -14.29
C ALA A 155 10.43 -4.98 -13.79
N GLN A 156 11.38 -5.15 -14.71
CA GLN A 156 12.80 -5.21 -14.37
C GLN A 156 13.34 -3.79 -14.25
N THR A 157 13.19 -3.22 -13.06
CA THR A 157 13.67 -1.88 -12.70
C THR A 157 14.54 -1.97 -11.45
N ALA A 158 15.47 -1.03 -11.31
CA ALA A 158 16.25 -0.88 -10.08
C ALA A 158 15.42 -0.29 -8.91
N ARG A 159 14.19 0.18 -9.19
CA ARG A 159 13.31 0.86 -8.23
C ARG A 159 11.93 0.24 -8.20
N GLY A 160 11.65 -0.47 -7.11
CA GLY A 160 10.34 -0.98 -6.74
C GLY A 160 9.84 -2.20 -7.52
N PHE A 161 8.65 -2.65 -7.13
CA PHE A 161 8.04 -3.88 -7.59
C PHE A 161 6.70 -3.53 -8.26
N LEU A 162 6.74 -3.37 -9.59
CA LEU A 162 5.61 -2.85 -10.36
C LEU A 162 5.10 -3.89 -11.37
N PRO A 163 3.79 -4.14 -11.46
CA PRO A 163 3.25 -5.22 -12.29
C PRO A 163 3.23 -4.93 -13.79
N THR A 164 3.76 -5.86 -14.58
CA THR A 164 3.77 -5.82 -16.06
C THR A 164 2.78 -6.79 -16.68
N SER A 165 2.32 -7.79 -15.93
CA SER A 165 1.22 -8.66 -16.35
C SER A 165 0.44 -9.21 -15.16
N VAL A 166 -0.78 -9.65 -15.44
CA VAL A 166 -1.67 -10.34 -14.51
C VAL A 166 -1.92 -11.77 -14.96
N GLY A 167 -2.51 -12.58 -14.09
CA GLY A 167 -2.81 -14.00 -14.33
C GLY A 167 -2.20 -14.95 -13.31
N GLY A 168 -1.83 -14.42 -12.13
CA GLY A 168 -1.55 -15.25 -10.96
C GLY A 168 -2.81 -15.59 -10.16
N SER A 169 -2.64 -15.89 -8.89
CA SER A 169 -3.70 -16.13 -7.91
C SER A 169 -3.25 -15.63 -6.54
N SER A 170 -4.11 -15.72 -5.52
CA SER A 170 -3.75 -15.45 -4.12
C SER A 170 -2.66 -16.36 -3.54
N SER A 171 -2.16 -17.33 -4.31
CA SER A 171 -1.15 -18.31 -3.86
C SER A 171 -0.11 -18.66 -4.93
N THR A 172 -0.11 -17.98 -6.08
CA THR A 172 0.85 -18.22 -7.16
C THR A 172 1.42 -16.91 -7.68
N TYR A 173 2.68 -16.96 -8.16
CA TYR A 173 3.44 -15.78 -8.62
C TYR A 173 3.63 -14.74 -7.51
N ILE A 174 3.15 -13.51 -7.69
CA ILE A 174 3.35 -12.39 -6.76
C ILE A 174 2.28 -12.37 -5.65
N THR A 175 1.26 -13.23 -5.76
CA THR A 175 0.17 -13.47 -4.80
C THR A 175 -0.79 -12.31 -4.51
N ASP A 176 -0.38 -11.08 -4.80
CA ASP A 176 -1.16 -9.89 -4.47
C ASP A 176 -1.82 -9.28 -5.71
N TYR A 177 -2.90 -8.55 -5.49
CA TYR A 177 -3.72 -8.00 -6.57
C TYR A 177 -3.22 -6.63 -7.05
N TYR A 178 -3.52 -6.33 -8.31
CA TYR A 178 -3.22 -5.06 -8.97
C TYR A 178 -4.46 -4.46 -9.63
N TRP A 179 -4.75 -3.20 -9.31
CA TRP A 179 -5.84 -2.41 -9.89
C TRP A 179 -5.31 -1.20 -10.68
N PRO A 180 -5.16 -1.30 -12.01
CA PRO A 180 -4.80 -0.18 -12.88
C PRO A 180 -5.98 0.72 -13.26
N ASN A 181 -5.67 1.92 -13.74
CA ASN A 181 -6.55 2.70 -14.61
C ASN A 181 -5.70 3.67 -15.47
N ALA A 182 -6.26 4.18 -16.56
CA ALA A 182 -5.59 5.11 -17.49
C ALA A 182 -5.53 6.55 -16.95
N GLY A 183 -4.66 7.41 -17.48
CA GLY A 183 -4.45 8.80 -17.04
C GLY A 183 -3.70 8.96 -15.70
N TRP A 184 -3.74 10.16 -15.12
CA TRP A 184 -3.06 10.48 -13.86
C TRP A 184 -3.58 9.69 -12.67
N ARG A 185 -2.74 8.80 -12.13
CA ARG A 185 -3.05 7.92 -11.01
C ARG A 185 -1.96 7.95 -9.96
N VAL A 186 -2.38 7.63 -8.75
CA VAL A 186 -1.54 7.55 -7.55
C VAL A 186 -1.50 6.11 -7.06
N LEU A 187 -0.45 5.77 -6.30
CA LEU A 187 -0.27 4.44 -5.73
C LEU A 187 -0.91 4.38 -4.33
N TRP A 188 -1.82 3.42 -4.15
CA TRP A 188 -2.20 2.91 -2.83
C TRP A 188 -1.60 1.53 -2.63
N LEU A 189 -1.15 1.27 -1.40
CA LEU A 189 -0.45 0.05 -1.03
C LEU A 189 -1.22 -0.76 0.02
N GLY A 190 -1.14 -2.09 -0.11
CA GLY A 190 -1.30 -3.03 0.99
C GLY A 190 -2.69 -3.63 1.15
N GLY A 191 -3.68 -3.15 0.41
CA GLY A 191 -5.06 -3.59 0.62
C GLY A 191 -5.68 -3.06 1.91
N ARG A 192 -6.95 -3.40 2.12
CA ARG A 192 -7.74 -3.08 3.31
C ARG A 192 -8.35 -4.32 3.95
N THR A 193 -9.07 -4.14 5.06
CA THR A 193 -9.60 -5.21 5.91
C THR A 193 -10.48 -6.28 5.25
N LYS A 194 -10.97 -6.06 4.03
CA LYS A 194 -11.88 -7.00 3.35
C LYS A 194 -11.38 -7.52 2.02
N ASP A 195 -10.11 -7.29 1.73
CA ASP A 195 -9.52 -7.65 0.45
C ASP A 195 -9.01 -9.10 0.46
N ASP A 196 -9.03 -9.80 1.61
CA ASP A 196 -8.69 -11.22 1.76
C ASP A 196 -7.35 -11.55 1.07
N GLY A 197 -7.28 -12.60 0.24
CA GLY A 197 -6.09 -12.98 -0.51
C GLY A 197 -5.60 -11.96 -1.54
N CYS A 198 -6.35 -10.89 -1.85
CA CYS A 198 -5.88 -9.83 -2.74
C CYS A 198 -4.87 -8.91 -2.07
N ALA A 199 -4.91 -8.80 -0.74
CA ALA A 199 -4.04 -7.93 0.05
C ALA A 199 -2.66 -8.55 0.30
N GLY A 200 -1.70 -7.73 0.70
CA GLY A 200 -0.35 -8.18 0.98
C GLY A 200 0.68 -7.09 0.76
N ALA A 201 1.95 -7.40 1.01
CA ALA A 201 3.05 -6.45 0.93
C ALA A 201 3.25 -5.83 -0.46
N PHE A 202 2.82 -6.49 -1.54
CA PHE A 202 2.94 -6.10 -2.94
C PHE A 202 1.60 -5.71 -3.58
N CYS A 203 0.52 -5.72 -2.80
CA CYS A 203 -0.81 -5.32 -3.23
C CYS A 203 -0.83 -3.83 -3.59
N VAL A 204 -1.18 -3.51 -4.84
CA VAL A 204 -1.12 -2.14 -5.36
C VAL A 204 -2.40 -1.74 -6.09
N LEU A 205 -2.95 -0.59 -5.72
CA LEU A 205 -3.99 0.08 -6.48
C LEU A 205 -3.39 1.33 -7.13
N MET A 206 -3.34 1.34 -8.45
CA MET A 206 -2.91 2.47 -9.30
C MET A 206 -4.06 2.92 -10.20
N GLY A 207 -5.30 2.82 -9.68
CA GLY A 207 -6.52 3.17 -10.39
C GLY A 207 -7.22 4.43 -9.85
N SER A 208 -6.74 4.98 -8.73
CA SER A 208 -7.29 6.17 -8.06
C SER A 208 -6.58 7.45 -8.46
N THR A 209 -7.31 8.56 -8.46
CA THR A 209 -6.77 9.91 -8.66
C THR A 209 -6.17 10.47 -7.36
N ALA A 210 -5.34 11.50 -7.46
CA ALA A 210 -4.82 12.22 -6.28
C ALA A 210 -5.92 12.88 -5.43
N SER A 211 -7.06 13.20 -6.06
CA SER A 211 -8.24 13.79 -5.42
C SER A 211 -9.14 12.77 -4.71
N ALA A 212 -8.85 11.47 -4.81
CA ALA A 212 -9.64 10.42 -4.21
C ALA A 212 -9.68 10.55 -2.68
N LEU A 213 -10.89 10.43 -2.14
CA LEU A 213 -11.21 10.76 -0.76
C LEU A 213 -12.06 9.63 -0.18
N ASN A 214 -11.46 8.72 0.58
CA ASN A 214 -12.11 7.50 1.06
C ASN A 214 -11.74 7.19 2.52
N GLN A 215 -12.72 6.77 3.31
CA GLN A 215 -12.54 6.40 4.73
C GLN A 215 -11.65 5.17 4.99
N TYR A 216 -11.46 4.33 3.98
CA TYR A 216 -10.59 3.16 4.04
C TYR A 216 -9.21 3.40 3.40
N VAL A 217 -8.79 4.66 3.28
CA VAL A 217 -7.47 5.07 2.79
C VAL A 217 -6.88 6.08 3.77
N GLY A 218 -5.61 5.90 4.10
CA GLY A 218 -4.84 6.80 4.95
C GLY A 218 -3.49 7.16 4.34
N GLY A 219 -2.71 7.93 5.09
CA GLY A 219 -1.28 8.10 4.86
C GLY A 219 -0.48 7.55 6.05
N ARG A 220 0.76 7.13 5.80
CA ARG A 220 1.74 6.83 6.86
C ARG A 220 2.82 7.91 6.83
N SER A 221 3.27 8.38 8.00
CA SER A 221 4.42 9.28 8.08
C SER A 221 5.72 8.48 8.17
N SER A 222 6.76 9.02 7.56
CA SER A 222 8.12 8.48 7.53
C SER A 222 9.14 9.58 7.81
N PHE A 223 10.35 9.17 8.20
CA PHE A 223 11.50 10.02 8.45
C PHE A 223 12.73 9.30 7.90
#